data_AF-A0A3C1JSJ7-F1
#
_entry.id   AF-A0A3C1JSJ7-F1
#
_cell.length_a   1.000
_cell.length_b   1.000
_cell.length_c   1.000
_cell.angle_alpha   90.00
_cell.angle_beta   90.00
_cell.angle_gamma   90.00
#
_symmetry.space_group_name_H-M   'P 1'
#
loop_
_entity.id
_entity.type
_entity.pdbx_description
1 polymer ?
#
loop_
_entity_poly.entity_id
_entity_poly.type
_entity_poly.pdbx_seq_one_letter_code
_entity_poly.pdbx_strand_id
1 'polypeptide(L)'
;VRRYGVVPVLYIGIAAGVFYFGAIAFTSTFAPFLAIEILYAIVVTATFGFGIVHVQSLLPKRGGTAIAVYNAASTVGPVVAAPALGYVAENIGWSPVFVIASVLMAVACGTFMMSDRAGRRAGLLR
;
A
#
# COMPACT_ATOMS: atom_id res chain seq x y z
N VAL A 1 24.09 2.59 -0.86
CA VAL A 1 23.28 3.68 -0.28
C VAL A 1 22.38 3.07 0.79
N ARG A 2 22.88 2.89 2.02
CA ARG A 2 22.29 2.05 3.07
C ARG A 2 22.22 2.87 4.37
N ARG A 3 21.32 3.86 4.44
CA ARG A 3 21.23 4.74 5.64
C ARG A 3 19.84 4.89 6.25
N TYR A 4 18.77 4.49 5.57
CA TYR A 4 17.44 4.35 6.15
C TYR A 4 16.91 2.94 5.88
N GLY A 5 16.39 2.26 6.89
CA GLY A 5 15.69 1.00 6.70
C GLY A 5 14.50 1.22 5.78
N VAL A 6 14.27 0.30 4.83
CA VAL A 6 13.11 0.36 3.92
C VAL A 6 11.77 0.30 4.64
N VAL A 7 11.75 -0.29 5.85
CA VAL A 7 10.56 -0.52 6.67
C VAL A 7 9.89 0.79 7.14
N PRO A 8 10.61 1.76 7.75
CA PRO A 8 10.05 3.09 8.04
C PRO A 8 9.41 3.79 6.83
N VAL A 9 10.02 3.67 5.65
CA VAL A 9 9.49 4.29 4.41
C VAL A 9 8.17 3.63 4.00
N LEU A 10 8.08 2.31 4.15
CA LEU A 10 6.84 1.57 3.90
C LEU A 10 5.74 1.92 4.90
N TYR A 11 6.05 2.09 6.18
CA TYR A 11 5.06 2.56 7.15
C TYR A 11 4.49 3.94 6.80
N ILE A 12 5.36 4.88 6.44
CA ILE A 12 4.92 6.22 6.03
C ILE A 12 4.06 6.14 4.77
N GLY A 13 4.46 5.33 3.78
CA GLY A 13 3.68 5.13 2.55
C GLY A 13 2.31 4.52 2.80
N ILE A 14 2.23 3.48 3.62
CA ILE A 14 0.95 2.82 3.93
C ILE A 14 0.05 3.78 4.72
N ALA A 15 0.59 4.47 5.72
CA ALA A 15 -0.17 5.46 6.50
C ALA A 15 -0.68 6.60 5.60
N ALA A 16 0.16 7.13 4.70
CA ALA A 16 -0.22 8.13 3.72
C ALA A 16 -1.38 7.64 2.83
N GLY A 17 -1.43 6.36 2.49
CA GLY A 17 -2.52 5.76 1.72
C GLY A 17 -3.85 5.75 2.46
N VAL A 18 -3.85 5.48 3.77
CA VAL A 18 -5.06 5.55 4.61
C VAL A 18 -5.64 6.97 4.57
N PHE A 19 -4.77 7.98 4.73
CA PHE A 19 -5.16 9.39 4.68
C PHE A 19 -5.60 9.82 3.28
N TYR A 20 -4.93 9.37 2.22
CA TYR A 20 -5.30 9.67 0.83
C TYR A 20 -6.71 9.19 0.53
N PHE A 21 -6.99 7.89 0.73
CA PHE A 21 -8.33 7.33 0.45
C PHE A 21 -9.41 7.86 1.39
N GLY A 22 -9.04 8.21 2.63
CA GLY A 22 -9.95 8.88 3.55
C GLY A 22 -10.31 10.30 3.08
N ALA A 23 -9.32 11.10 2.70
CA ALA A 23 -9.52 12.48 2.28
C ALA A 23 -10.28 12.59 0.94
N ILE A 24 -9.99 11.70 0.00
CA ILE A 24 -10.64 11.70 -1.31
C ILE A 24 -12.13 11.34 -1.21
N ALA A 25 -12.53 10.53 -0.21
CA ALA A 25 -13.92 10.16 0.01
C ALA A 25 -14.84 11.35 0.34
N PHE A 26 -14.28 12.44 0.88
CA PHE A 26 -15.00 13.67 1.26
C PHE A 26 -14.73 14.83 0.30
N THR A 27 -13.90 14.64 -0.72
CA THR A 27 -13.49 15.71 -1.62
C THR A 27 -14.31 15.68 -2.90
N SER A 28 -15.11 16.71 -3.14
CA SER A 28 -15.94 16.83 -4.35
C SER A 28 -15.46 17.92 -5.32
N THR A 29 -14.33 18.58 -5.03
CA THR A 29 -13.83 19.74 -5.78
C THR A 29 -12.45 19.48 -6.36
N PHE A 30 -12.17 20.02 -7.56
CA PHE A 30 -10.93 19.76 -8.30
C PHE A 30 -9.65 20.30 -7.63
N ALA A 31 -9.71 21.49 -7.05
CA ALA A 31 -8.54 22.11 -6.41
C ALA A 31 -7.97 21.28 -5.24
N PRO A 32 -8.77 20.83 -4.24
CA PRO A 32 -8.28 19.95 -3.18
C PRO A 32 -7.84 18.57 -3.69
N PHE A 33 -8.44 18.05 -4.76
CA PHE A 33 -8.02 16.80 -5.38
C PHE A 33 -6.55 16.85 -5.84
N LEU A 34 -6.13 17.94 -6.50
CA LEU A 34 -4.73 18.11 -6.93
C LEU A 34 -3.74 18.13 -5.76
N ALA A 35 -4.12 18.72 -4.63
CA ALA A 35 -3.27 18.73 -3.44
C ALA A 35 -3.13 17.32 -2.84
N ILE A 36 -4.21 16.54 -2.86
CA ILE A 36 -4.26 15.17 -2.34
C ILE A 36 -3.42 14.20 -3.20
N GLU A 37 -3.27 14.44 -4.50
CA GLU A 37 -2.41 13.64 -5.37
C GLU A 37 -0.92 13.63 -4.96
N ILE A 38 -0.45 14.67 -4.26
CA ILE A 38 0.90 14.68 -3.68
C ILE A 38 1.05 13.55 -2.65
N LEU A 39 0.00 13.26 -1.87
CA LEU A 39 -0.01 12.12 -0.95
C LEU A 39 0.01 10.80 -1.72
N TYR A 40 -0.72 10.71 -2.83
CA TYR A 40 -0.72 9.51 -3.66
C TYR A 40 0.66 9.21 -4.25
N ALA A 41 1.41 10.23 -4.66
CA ALA A 41 2.77 10.07 -5.13
C ALA A 41 3.68 9.43 -4.07
N ILE A 42 3.48 9.73 -2.78
CA ILE A 42 4.20 9.09 -1.66
C ILE A 42 3.84 7.62 -1.57
N VAL A 43 2.55 7.28 -1.70
CA VAL A 43 2.06 5.89 -1.67
C VAL A 43 2.69 5.06 -2.79
N VAL A 44 2.65 5.58 -4.01
CA VAL A 44 3.22 4.92 -5.20
C VAL A 44 4.73 4.75 -5.04
N THR A 45 5.44 5.79 -4.60
CA THR A 45 6.90 5.74 -4.41
C THR A 45 7.30 4.73 -3.33
N ALA A 46 6.60 4.71 -2.19
CA ALA A 46 6.87 3.75 -1.13
C ALA A 46 6.62 2.31 -1.60
N THR A 47 5.52 2.08 -2.30
CA THR A 47 5.11 0.74 -2.73
C THR A 47 5.98 0.24 -3.89
N PHE A 48 5.94 0.90 -5.05
CA PHE A 48 6.67 0.47 -6.24
C PHE A 48 8.18 0.68 -6.15
N GLY A 49 8.64 1.71 -5.44
CA GLY A 49 10.07 1.98 -5.27
C GLY A 49 10.70 1.12 -4.17
N PHE A 50 10.21 1.27 -2.94
CA PHE A 50 10.84 0.62 -1.77
C PHE A 50 10.24 -0.74 -1.40
N GLY A 51 9.01 -1.04 -1.83
CA GLY A 51 8.34 -2.31 -1.54
C GLY A 51 9.06 -3.51 -2.15
N ILE A 52 9.51 -3.39 -3.40
CA ILE A 52 10.26 -4.47 -4.05
C ILE A 52 11.59 -4.76 -3.35
N VAL A 53 12.29 -3.71 -2.89
CA VAL A 53 13.55 -3.83 -2.15
C VAL A 53 13.32 -4.54 -0.81
N HIS A 54 12.19 -4.28 -0.16
CA HIS A 54 11.80 -4.98 1.06
C HIS A 54 11.51 -6.46 0.80
N VAL A 55 10.73 -6.81 -0.23
CA VAL A 55 10.44 -8.23 -0.53
C VAL A 55 11.73 -8.97 -0.95
N GLN A 56 12.61 -8.33 -1.70
CA GLN A 56 13.92 -8.89 -2.05
C GLN A 56 14.79 -9.14 -0.82
N SER A 57 14.74 -8.28 0.20
CA SER A 57 15.52 -8.46 1.42
C SER A 57 15.04 -9.62 2.29
N LEU A 58 13.77 -10.05 2.14
CA LEU A 58 13.24 -11.26 2.78
C LEU A 58 13.74 -12.56 2.13
N LEU A 59 14.15 -12.50 0.85
CA LEU A 59 14.60 -13.65 0.07
C LEU A 59 15.96 -13.38 -0.62
N PRO A 60 17.04 -13.09 0.14
CA PRO A 60 18.29 -12.58 -0.41
C PRO A 60 18.99 -13.55 -1.37
N LYS A 61 18.77 -14.88 -1.21
CA LYS A 61 19.31 -15.92 -2.12
C LYS A 61 18.41 -16.22 -3.32
N ARG A 62 17.21 -15.63 -3.38
CA ARG A 62 16.18 -15.87 -4.41
C ARG A 62 15.55 -14.56 -4.88
N GLY A 63 16.38 -13.57 -5.19
CA GLY A 63 15.93 -12.24 -5.62
C GLY A 63 14.99 -12.27 -6.83
N GLY A 64 15.25 -13.16 -7.80
CA GLY A 64 14.35 -13.35 -8.96
C GLY A 64 12.95 -13.81 -8.55
N THR A 65 12.85 -14.74 -7.60
CA THR A 65 11.55 -15.19 -7.05
C THR A 65 10.85 -14.05 -6.30
N ALA A 66 11.58 -13.24 -5.53
CA ALA A 66 11.02 -12.09 -4.83
C ALA A 66 10.39 -11.06 -5.79
N ILE A 67 11.09 -10.74 -6.89
CA ILE A 67 10.57 -9.85 -7.95
C ILE A 67 9.33 -10.46 -8.60
N ALA A 68 9.37 -11.75 -8.94
CA ALA A 68 8.25 -12.43 -9.58
C ALA A 68 7.00 -12.42 -8.69
N VAL A 69 7.14 -12.74 -7.40
CA VAL A 69 6.03 -12.72 -6.44
C VAL A 69 5.49 -11.29 -6.24
N TYR A 70 6.38 -10.29 -6.13
CA TYR A 70 5.98 -8.88 -5.99
C TYR A 70 5.20 -8.38 -7.21
N ASN A 71 5.67 -8.70 -8.42
CA ASN A 71 4.99 -8.34 -9.66
C ASN A 71 3.66 -9.08 -9.81
N ALA A 72 3.64 -10.38 -9.50
CA ALA A 72 2.40 -11.16 -9.52
C ALA A 72 1.35 -10.56 -8.58
N ALA A 73 1.73 -10.17 -7.36
CA ALA A 73 0.83 -9.50 -6.43
C ALA A 73 0.35 -8.14 -6.97
N SER A 74 1.25 -7.35 -7.58
CA SER A 74 0.93 -6.05 -8.16
C SER A 74 -0.02 -6.14 -9.37
N THR A 75 -0.04 -7.27 -10.08
CA THR A 75 -0.98 -7.53 -11.17
C THR A 75 -2.29 -8.13 -10.68
N VAL A 76 -2.24 -9.12 -9.79
CA VAL A 76 -3.44 -9.83 -9.30
C VAL A 76 -4.30 -8.92 -8.43
N GLY A 77 -3.71 -8.05 -7.61
CA GLY A 77 -4.45 -7.14 -6.73
C GLY A 77 -5.49 -6.29 -7.49
N PRO A 78 -5.09 -5.47 -8.47
CA PRO A 78 -6.01 -4.67 -9.28
C PRO A 78 -7.05 -5.52 -10.04
N VAL A 79 -6.68 -6.70 -10.54
CA VAL A 79 -7.60 -7.60 -11.26
C VAL A 79 -8.78 -8.04 -10.37
N VAL A 80 -8.52 -8.26 -9.07
CA VAL A 80 -9.57 -8.63 -8.10
C VAL A 80 -10.30 -7.38 -7.57
N ALA A 81 -9.56 -6.30 -7.30
CA ALA A 81 -10.12 -5.10 -6.70
C ALA A 81 -11.04 -4.33 -7.66
N ALA A 82 -10.69 -4.23 -8.95
CA ALA A 82 -11.45 -3.39 -9.89
C ALA A 82 -12.90 -3.86 -10.09
N PRO A 83 -13.20 -5.16 -10.30
CA PRO A 83 -14.59 -5.64 -10.37
C PRO A 83 -15.35 -5.46 -9.06
N ALA A 84 -14.73 -5.76 -7.92
CA ALA A 84 -15.37 -5.67 -6.61
C ALA A 84 -15.75 -4.23 -6.25
N LEU A 85 -14.81 -3.29 -6.45
CA LEU A 85 -15.04 -1.87 -6.20
C LEU A 85 -15.95 -1.25 -7.27
N GLY A 86 -15.86 -1.71 -8.52
CA GLY A 86 -16.76 -1.29 -9.60
C GLY A 86 -18.22 -1.66 -9.32
N TYR A 87 -18.46 -2.87 -8.82
CA TYR A 87 -19.79 -3.29 -8.39
C TYR A 87 -20.34 -2.40 -7.26
N VAL A 88 -19.51 -2.05 -6.28
CA VAL A 88 -19.92 -1.12 -5.22
C VAL A 88 -20.21 0.28 -5.79
N ALA A 89 -19.38 0.76 -6.72
CA ALA A 89 -19.55 2.05 -7.37
C ALA A 89 -20.88 2.15 -8.12
N GLU A 90 -21.27 1.09 -8.83
CA GLU A 90 -22.50 1.04 -9.62
C GLU A 90 -23.75 1.04 -8.74
N ASN A 91 -23.73 0.33 -7.59
CA ASN A 91 -24.92 0.15 -6.75
C ASN A 91 -25.08 1.23 -5.66
N ILE A 92 -23.97 1.73 -5.10
CA ILE A 92 -23.96 2.61 -3.91
C ILE A 92 -23.26 3.96 -4.20
N GLY A 93 -22.65 4.11 -5.38
CA GLY A 93 -21.92 5.30 -5.79
C GLY A 93 -20.43 5.27 -5.41
N TRP A 94 -19.70 6.33 -5.79
CA TRP A 94 -18.24 6.38 -5.69
C TRP A 94 -17.68 6.66 -4.29
N SER A 95 -18.42 7.37 -3.42
CA SER A 95 -17.90 7.73 -2.09
C SER A 95 -17.59 6.49 -1.21
N PRO A 96 -18.47 5.47 -1.12
CA PRO A 96 -18.18 4.23 -0.37
C PRO A 96 -16.94 3.47 -0.86
N VAL A 97 -16.62 3.53 -2.16
CA VAL A 97 -15.45 2.84 -2.74
C VAL A 97 -14.15 3.34 -2.09
N PHE A 98 -14.03 4.66 -1.91
CA PHE A 98 -12.86 5.26 -1.29
C PHE A 98 -12.78 4.96 0.21
N VAL A 99 -13.93 4.89 0.89
CA VAL A 99 -13.97 4.45 2.29
C VAL A 99 -13.51 3.00 2.43
N ILE A 100 -13.98 2.10 1.56
CA ILE A 100 -13.53 0.70 1.54
C ILE A 100 -12.02 0.62 1.27
N ALA A 101 -11.51 1.39 0.30
CA ALA A 101 -10.08 1.45 0.01
C ALA A 101 -9.27 1.93 1.23
N SER A 102 -9.75 2.95 1.96
CA SER A 102 -9.12 3.44 3.19
C SER A 102 -9.09 2.37 4.28
N VAL A 103 -10.20 1.65 4.48
CA VAL A 103 -10.27 0.53 5.44
C VAL A 103 -9.32 -0.60 5.06
N LEU A 104 -9.27 -1.00 3.79
CA LEU A 104 -8.33 -2.03 3.32
C LEU A 104 -6.86 -1.61 3.54
N MET A 105 -6.55 -0.33 3.31
CA MET A 105 -5.21 0.21 3.57
C MET A 105 -4.88 0.23 5.07
N ALA A 106 -5.86 0.52 5.93
CA ALA A 106 -5.69 0.45 7.37
C ALA A 106 -5.47 -0.98 7.86
N VAL A 107 -6.19 -1.96 7.29
CA VAL A 107 -5.96 -3.39 7.55
C VAL A 107 -4.56 -3.80 7.10
N ALA A 108 -4.12 -3.38 5.91
CA ALA A 108 -2.77 -3.63 5.43
C ALA A 108 -1.69 -3.03 6.34
N CYS A 109 -1.93 -1.83 6.87
CA CYS A 109 -1.06 -1.22 7.89
C CYS A 109 -0.98 -2.10 9.14
N GLY A 110 -2.13 -2.56 9.64
CA GLY A 110 -2.20 -3.42 10.82
C GLY A 110 -1.48 -4.76 10.63
N THR A 111 -1.71 -5.45 9.51
CA THR A 111 -1.05 -6.73 9.22
C THR A 111 0.46 -6.56 9.06
N PHE A 112 0.91 -5.49 8.37
CA PHE A 112 2.32 -5.18 8.22
C PHE A 112 3.00 -4.90 9.58
N MET A 113 2.34 -4.14 10.47
CA MET A 113 2.82 -3.91 11.83
C MET A 113 2.94 -5.20 12.63
N MET A 114 1.94 -6.08 12.53
CA MET A 114 1.96 -7.36 13.23
C MET A 114 3.08 -8.27 12.71
N SER A 115 3.26 -8.36 11.39
CA SER A 115 4.31 -9.17 10.79
C SER A 115 5.72 -8.67 11.12
N ASP A 116 5.93 -7.36 11.12
CA ASP A 116 7.22 -6.75 11.46
C ASP A 116 7.56 -6.91 12.96
N ARG A 117 6.55 -6.82 13.84
CA ARG A 117 6.72 -7.13 15.28
C ARG A 117 7.01 -8.62 15.49
N ALA A 118 6.31 -9.51 14.80
CA ALA A 118 6.53 -10.95 14.90
C ALA A 118 7.93 -11.35 14.39
N GLY A 119 8.36 -10.81 13.24
CA GLY A 119 9.68 -11.08 12.67
C GLY A 119 10.84 -10.59 13.54
N ARG A 120 10.71 -9.42 14.18
CA ARG A 120 11.68 -8.93 15.16
C ARG A 120 11.71 -9.78 16.43
N ARG A 121 10.56 -10.21 16.96
CA ARG A 121 10.47 -11.09 18.13
C ARG A 121 11.08 -12.47 17.89
N ALA A 122 10.95 -13.01 16.67
CA ALA A 122 11.53 -14.29 16.27
C ALA A 122 13.05 -14.22 15.97
N GLY A 123 13.68 -13.04 16.06
CA GLY A 123 15.10 -12.87 15.72
C GLY A 123 15.43 -13.04 14.23
N LEU A 124 14.42 -13.13 13.36
CA LEU A 124 14.56 -13.31 11.91
C LEU A 124 14.86 -12.00 11.17
N LEU A 125 14.48 -10.86 11.77
CA LEU A 125 14.76 -9.52 11.27
C LEU A 125 15.69 -8.80 12.25
N ARG A 126 16.88 -8.39 11.79
CA ARG A 126 17.84 -7.55 12.53
C ARG A 126 17.62 -6.08 12.24
#